data_AF-A0A0V7Z254-F1
#
_entry.id   AF-A0A0V7Z254-F1
#
_cell.length_a   1.000
_cell.length_b   1.000
_cell.length_c   1.000
_cell.angle_alpha   90.00
_cell.angle_beta   90.00
_cell.angle_gamma   90.00
#
_symmetry.space_group_name_H-M   'P 1'
#
loop_
_entity.id
_entity.type
_entity.pdbx_description
1 polymer ?
#
loop_
_entity_poly.entity_id
_entity_poly.type
_entity_poly.pdbx_seq_one_letter_code
_entity_poly.pdbx_strand_id
1 'polypeptide(L)'
;MRYGRRWLLGTAAVAGFLGGLAACQDTLRRERVATCRRALPAIVPQAGIRLLRAAPGPAADTVRVDYAEGNRQHWLTCRFDAGATLIALATEGANLSGPSLYLLKRFYLETPDAAADDPAEH
;
A
#
# COMPACT_ATOMS: atom_id res chain seq x y z
N MET A 1 -27.43 -29.98 -33.49
CA MET A 1 -26.57 -28.79 -33.22
C MET A 1 -26.94 -28.20 -31.84
N ARG A 2 -26.36 -28.69 -30.73
CA ARG A 2 -26.69 -28.23 -29.36
C ARG A 2 -25.47 -28.09 -28.42
N TYR A 3 -24.26 -28.41 -28.89
CA TYR A 3 -23.04 -28.41 -28.08
C TYR A 3 -22.37 -27.02 -27.95
N GLY A 4 -22.60 -26.09 -28.87
CA GLY A 4 -21.93 -24.77 -28.88
C GLY A 4 -22.38 -23.80 -27.78
N ARG A 5 -23.63 -23.90 -27.31
CA ARG A 5 -24.18 -22.94 -26.33
C ARG A 5 -23.71 -23.20 -24.89
N ARG A 6 -23.34 -24.45 -24.56
CA ARG A 6 -22.84 -24.82 -23.22
C ARG A 6 -21.38 -24.39 -22.99
N TRP A 7 -20.58 -24.36 -24.06
CA TRP A 7 -19.19 -23.90 -23.99
C TRP A 7 -19.09 -22.39 -23.79
N LEU A 8 -19.96 -21.61 -24.44
CA LEU A 8 -19.98 -20.14 -24.32
C LEU A 8 -20.36 -19.65 -22.91
N LEU A 9 -21.21 -20.39 -22.20
CA LEU A 9 -21.59 -20.05 -20.82
C LEU A 9 -20.47 -20.35 -19.83
N GLY A 10 -19.71 -21.43 -20.03
CA GLY A 10 -18.56 -21.76 -19.19
C GLY A 10 -17.43 -20.72 -19.31
N THR A 11 -17.15 -20.24 -20.52
CA THR A 11 -16.12 -19.21 -20.74
C THR A 11 -16.50 -17.86 -20.14
N ALA A 12 -17.77 -17.46 -20.21
CA ALA A 12 -18.22 -16.19 -19.64
C ALA A 12 -18.14 -16.18 -18.10
N ALA A 13 -18.50 -17.28 -17.44
CA ALA A 13 -18.41 -17.40 -15.99
C ALA A 13 -16.97 -17.36 -15.47
N VAL A 14 -16.05 -18.06 -16.15
CA VAL A 14 -14.62 -18.06 -15.79
C VAL A 14 -14.00 -16.67 -16.02
N ALA A 15 -14.32 -16.02 -17.15
CA ALA A 15 -13.83 -14.68 -17.44
C ALA A 15 -14.34 -13.65 -16.41
N GLY A 16 -15.62 -13.74 -16.00
CA GLY A 16 -16.19 -12.88 -14.97
C GLY A 16 -15.51 -13.06 -13.60
N PHE A 17 -15.27 -14.30 -13.18
CA PHE A 17 -14.60 -14.60 -11.92
C PHE A 17 -13.14 -14.12 -11.89
N LEU A 18 -12.38 -14.39 -12.95
CA LEU A 18 -10.99 -13.92 -13.07
C LEU A 18 -10.90 -12.39 -13.13
N GLY A 19 -11.84 -11.74 -13.83
CA GLY A 19 -11.94 -10.28 -13.88
C GLY A 19 -12.20 -9.67 -12.50
N GLY A 20 -13.10 -10.28 -11.70
CA GLY A 20 -13.36 -9.85 -10.33
C GLY A 20 -12.15 -9.99 -9.41
N LEU A 21 -11.40 -11.08 -9.53
CA LEU A 21 -10.16 -11.29 -8.76
C LEU A 21 -9.09 -10.25 -9.13
N ALA A 22 -8.89 -9.97 -10.41
CA ALA A 22 -7.91 -8.98 -10.86
C ALA A 22 -8.25 -7.57 -10.34
N ALA A 23 -9.53 -7.19 -10.37
CA ALA A 23 -9.98 -5.90 -9.83
C ALA A 23 -9.73 -5.80 -8.31
N CYS A 24 -10.02 -6.87 -7.57
CA CYS A 24 -9.81 -6.92 -6.11
C CYS A 24 -8.32 -6.82 -5.74
N GLN A 25 -7.45 -7.52 -6.48
CA GLN A 25 -6.00 -7.42 -6.28
C GLN A 25 -5.48 -6.01 -6.54
N ASP A 26 -6.03 -5.33 -7.54
CA ASP A 26 -5.63 -3.96 -7.87
C ASP A 26 -6.11 -2.93 -6.84
N THR A 27 -7.36 -3.02 -6.36
CA THR A 27 -7.85 -2.14 -5.29
C THR A 27 -7.04 -2.30 -4.01
N LEU A 28 -6.74 -3.55 -3.64
CA LEU A 28 -5.95 -3.88 -2.46
C LEU A 28 -4.50 -3.39 -2.58
N ARG A 29 -3.90 -3.50 -3.78
CA ARG A 29 -2.58 -2.94 -4.08
C ARG A 29 -2.57 -1.41 -3.91
N ARG A 30 -3.58 -0.71 -4.43
CA ARG A 30 -3.70 0.74 -4.30
C ARG A 30 -3.87 1.17 -2.84
N GLU A 31 -4.68 0.46 -2.08
CA GLU A 31 -4.91 0.73 -0.66
C GLU A 31 -3.62 0.57 0.16
N ARG A 32 -2.86 -0.52 -0.04
CA ARG A 32 -1.56 -0.72 0.60
C ARG A 32 -0.57 0.41 0.29
N VAL A 33 -0.52 0.85 -0.97
CA VAL A 33 0.35 1.96 -1.40
C VAL A 33 -0.05 3.26 -0.71
N ALA A 34 -1.35 3.58 -0.68
CA ALA A 34 -1.86 4.77 -0.02
C ALA A 34 -1.55 4.75 1.49
N THR A 35 -1.80 3.62 2.17
CA THR A 35 -1.52 3.47 3.61
C THR A 35 -0.03 3.63 3.91
N CYS A 36 0.87 3.06 3.09
CA CYS A 36 2.31 3.22 3.31
C CYS A 36 2.78 4.66 3.10
N ARG A 37 2.23 5.35 2.09
CA ARG A 37 2.52 6.75 1.80
C ARG A 37 2.05 7.68 2.93
N ARG A 38 0.84 7.45 3.46
CA ARG A 38 0.32 8.17 4.64
C ARG A 38 1.11 7.91 5.91
N ALA A 39 1.80 6.77 6.02
CA ALA A 39 2.67 6.54 7.18
C ALA A 39 3.92 7.43 7.16
N LEU A 40 4.35 7.92 5.99
CA LEU A 40 5.60 8.65 5.82
C LEU A 40 5.74 9.88 6.76
N PRO A 41 4.76 10.80 6.87
CA PRO A 41 4.92 12.01 7.68
C PRO A 41 5.02 11.73 9.18
N ALA A 42 4.44 10.63 9.67
CA ALA A 42 4.61 10.22 11.07
C ALA A 42 5.99 9.64 11.38
N ILE A 43 6.67 9.08 10.38
CA ILE A 43 8.03 8.56 10.54
C ILE A 43 9.05 9.68 10.39
N VAL A 44 8.78 10.62 9.49
CA VAL A 44 9.66 11.75 9.21
C VAL A 44 8.83 13.03 9.33
N PRO A 45 8.78 13.65 10.52
CA PRO A 45 7.93 14.82 10.78
C PRO A 45 8.52 16.13 10.23
N GLN A 46 9.46 16.06 9.28
CA GLN A 46 10.18 17.22 8.77
C GLN A 46 9.43 17.89 7.62
N ALA A 47 9.39 19.23 7.64
CA ALA A 47 8.83 20.01 6.54
C ALA A 47 9.73 19.89 5.30
N GLY A 48 9.14 19.66 4.13
CA GLY A 48 9.87 19.64 2.85
C GLY A 48 10.26 18.25 2.32
N ILE A 49 9.62 17.19 2.80
CA ILE A 49 9.75 15.86 2.20
C ILE A 49 9.08 15.86 0.83
N ARG A 50 9.80 15.39 -0.19
CA ARG A 50 9.26 15.19 -1.53
C ARG A 50 9.10 13.71 -1.82
N LEU A 51 7.88 13.27 -2.11
CA LEU A 51 7.63 11.92 -2.58
C LEU A 51 8.26 11.72 -3.96
N LEU A 52 9.10 10.69 -4.12
CA LEU A 52 9.71 10.33 -5.40
C LEU A 52 8.97 9.17 -6.04
N ARG A 53 8.66 8.13 -5.26
CA ARG A 53 7.99 6.92 -5.74
C ARG A 53 7.25 6.24 -4.60
N ALA A 54 6.07 5.70 -4.89
CA ALA A 54 5.37 4.76 -4.02
C ALA A 54 4.84 3.60 -4.88
N ALA A 55 5.38 2.40 -4.68
CA ALA A 55 5.03 1.23 -5.49
C ALA A 55 5.23 -0.06 -4.69
N PRO A 56 4.66 -1.20 -5.12
CA PRO A 56 4.98 -2.47 -4.49
C PRO A 56 6.47 -2.76 -4.49
N GLY A 57 6.90 -3.33 -3.37
CA GLY A 57 8.26 -3.72 -3.13
C GLY A 57 8.61 -5.07 -3.76
N PRO A 58 9.79 -5.61 -3.43
CA PRO A 58 10.27 -6.87 -4.00
C PRO A 58 9.47 -8.10 -3.55
N ALA A 59 8.77 -8.02 -2.41
CA ALA A 59 7.88 -9.07 -1.93
C ALA A 59 6.41 -8.68 -2.14
N ALA A 60 5.53 -9.66 -2.36
CA ALA A 60 4.12 -9.46 -2.71
C ALA A 60 3.31 -8.71 -1.64
N ASP A 61 3.75 -8.77 -0.38
CA ASP A 61 3.17 -8.13 0.79
C ASP A 61 3.88 -6.82 1.17
N THR A 62 4.81 -6.34 0.34
CA THR A 62 5.59 -5.13 0.63
C THR A 62 5.26 -3.98 -0.30
N VAL A 63 5.34 -2.76 0.24
CA VAL A 63 5.32 -1.51 -0.51
C VAL A 63 6.58 -0.75 -0.17
N ARG A 64 7.23 -0.20 -1.19
CA ARG A 64 8.39 0.68 -1.05
C ARG A 64 7.99 2.10 -1.43
N VAL A 65 8.35 3.02 -0.55
CA VAL A 65 8.21 4.46 -0.74
C VAL A 65 9.61 5.07 -0.73
N ASP A 66 10.00 5.69 -1.83
CA ASP A 66 11.23 6.46 -1.94
C ASP A 66 10.87 7.95 -1.85
N TYR A 67 11.60 8.71 -1.05
CA TYR A 67 11.37 10.12 -0.80
C TYR A 67 12.69 10.89 -0.73
N ALA A 68 12.64 12.20 -0.93
CA ALA A 68 13.76 13.09 -0.77
C ALA A 68 13.55 14.03 0.41
N GLU A 69 14.59 14.20 1.21
CA GLU A 69 14.72 15.21 2.25
C GLU A 69 15.87 16.15 1.84
N GLY A 70 15.49 17.33 1.33
CA GLY A 70 16.44 18.23 0.67
C GLY A 70 17.10 17.54 -0.53
N ASN A 71 18.42 17.35 -0.47
CA ASN A 71 19.20 16.71 -1.54
C ASN A 71 19.55 15.23 -1.25
N ARG A 72 19.02 14.66 -0.14
CA ARG A 72 19.24 13.25 0.21
C ARG A 72 18.00 12.44 -0.12
N GLN A 73 18.22 11.28 -0.71
CA GLN A 73 17.17 10.32 -1.00
C GLN A 73 17.15 9.24 0.08
N HIS A 74 15.96 8.90 0.53
CA HIS A 74 15.69 7.91 1.55
C HIS A 74 14.61 6.95 1.09
N TRP A 75 14.47 5.83 1.81
CA TRP A 75 13.42 4.86 1.56
C TRP A 75 12.73 4.41 2.83
N LEU A 76 11.48 3.98 2.63
CA LEU A 76 10.58 3.39 3.61
C LEU A 76 9.97 2.14 2.98
N THR A 77 10.01 1.02 3.69
CA THR A 77 9.34 -0.22 3.27
C THR A 77 8.27 -0.59 4.27
N CYS A 78 7.03 -0.68 3.82
CA CYS A 78 5.90 -1.17 4.58
C CYS A 78 5.63 -2.62 4.24
N ARG A 79 5.31 -3.44 5.23
CA ARG A 79 4.87 -4.83 5.07
C ARG A 79 3.45 -4.99 5.58
N PHE A 80 2.64 -5.70 4.81
CA PHE A 80 1.21 -5.89 5.03
C PHE A 80 0.88 -7.35 5.33
N ASP A 81 -0.28 -7.59 5.93
CA ASP A 81 -0.87 -8.93 5.99
C ASP A 81 -1.48 -9.33 4.63
N ALA A 82 -2.28 -10.40 4.61
CA ALA A 82 -3.00 -10.82 3.41
C ALA A 82 -4.01 -9.75 2.90
N GLY A 83 -4.41 -8.82 3.75
CA GLY A 83 -5.27 -7.67 3.44
C GLY A 83 -4.46 -6.39 3.21
N ALA A 84 -4.96 -5.25 3.70
CA ALA A 84 -4.27 -3.96 3.65
C ALA A 84 -3.75 -3.50 5.02
N THR A 85 -3.65 -4.43 5.99
CA THR A 85 -3.24 -4.08 7.35
C THR A 85 -1.72 -4.01 7.44
N LEU A 86 -1.19 -2.85 7.86
CA LEU A 86 0.25 -2.69 8.12
C LEU A 86 0.68 -3.54 9.32
N ILE A 87 1.71 -4.38 9.15
CA ILE A 87 2.25 -5.30 10.16
C ILE A 87 3.74 -5.07 10.49
N ALA A 88 4.48 -4.41 9.61
CA ALA A 88 5.83 -3.94 9.88
C ALA A 88 6.17 -2.75 8.97
N LEU A 89 7.11 -1.93 9.42
CA LEU A 89 7.62 -0.79 8.66
C LEU A 89 9.12 -0.69 8.90
N ALA A 90 9.91 -0.54 7.84
CA ALA A 90 11.36 -0.42 7.91
C ALA A 90 11.82 0.83 7.18
N THR A 91 12.76 1.55 7.78
CA THR A 91 13.52 2.65 7.19
C THR A 91 15.00 2.29 7.18
N GLU A 92 15.83 3.21 6.68
CA GLU A 92 17.29 3.08 6.73
C GLU A 92 17.86 2.91 8.15
N GLY A 93 17.22 3.53 9.15
CA GLY A 93 17.73 3.57 10.52
C GLY A 93 16.91 2.78 11.54
N ALA A 94 15.67 2.38 11.21
CA ALA A 94 14.78 1.77 12.18
C ALA A 94 13.83 0.73 11.57
N ASN A 95 13.47 -0.28 12.35
CA ASN A 95 12.39 -1.20 12.03
C ASN A 95 11.32 -1.11 13.12
N LEU A 96 10.11 -0.75 12.71
CA LEU A 96 8.92 -0.57 13.53
C LEU A 96 8.01 -1.79 13.35
N SER A 97 7.80 -2.51 14.44
CA SER A 97 6.92 -3.68 14.48
C SER A 97 6.29 -3.82 15.87
N GLY A 98 5.31 -4.71 16.02
CA GLY A 98 4.70 -5.02 17.30
C GLY A 98 4.11 -3.78 18.03
N PRO A 99 4.49 -3.51 19.29
CA PRO A 99 3.91 -2.42 20.08
C PRO A 99 4.09 -1.03 19.48
N SER A 100 5.27 -0.70 18.94
CA SER A 100 5.53 0.62 18.35
C SER A 100 4.67 0.86 17.11
N LEU A 101 4.44 -0.19 16.32
CA LEU A 101 3.54 -0.12 15.17
C LEU A 101 2.07 0.03 15.59
N TYR A 102 1.66 -0.65 16.67
CA TYR A 102 0.32 -0.49 17.21
C TYR A 102 0.03 0.97 17.60
N LEU A 103 0.98 1.62 18.28
CA LEU A 103 0.85 3.04 18.65
C LEU A 103 0.74 3.92 17.41
N LEU A 104 1.61 3.73 16.41
CA LEU A 104 1.56 4.47 15.14
C LEU A 104 0.19 4.32 14.46
N LYS A 105 -0.34 3.10 14.40
CA LYS A 105 -1.65 2.84 13.77
C LYS A 105 -2.77 3.56 14.53
N ARG A 106 -2.82 3.33 15.84
CA ARG A 106 -3.92 3.79 16.69
C ARG A 106 -3.97 5.31 16.82
N PHE A 107 -2.81 5.96 16.91
CA PHE A 107 -2.72 7.38 17.24
C PHE A 107 -2.44 8.29 16.04
N TYR A 108 -2.05 7.75 14.89
CA TYR A 108 -1.80 8.53 13.69
C TYR A 108 -2.59 8.02 12.49
N LEU A 109 -2.37 6.77 12.05
CA LEU A 109 -2.96 6.30 10.79
C LEU A 109 -4.49 6.19 10.80
N GLU A 110 -5.10 6.03 11.97
CA GLU A 110 -6.56 5.98 12.14
C GLU A 110 -7.20 7.39 12.30
N THR A 111 -6.42 8.47 12.27
CA THR A 111 -6.93 9.85 12.38
C THR A 111 -7.16 10.47 11.00
N PRO A 112 -8.04 11.48 10.88
CA PRO A 112 -8.21 12.23 9.63
C PRO A 112 -6.92 12.96 9.20
N ASP A 113 -6.03 13.28 10.15
CA ASP A 113 -4.77 13.98 9.89
C ASP A 113 -3.86 13.17 8.96
N ALA A 114 -3.82 11.84 9.11
CA ALA A 114 -3.04 10.97 8.23
C ALA A 114 -3.51 11.02 6.76
N ALA A 115 -4.80 11.31 6.51
CA ALA A 115 -5.31 11.52 5.16
C ALA A 115 -5.02 12.94 4.65
N ALA A 116 -5.06 13.93 5.54
CA ALA A 116 -4.75 15.32 5.22
C ALA A 116 -3.26 15.52 4.90
N ASP A 117 -2.37 14.83 5.60
CA ASP A 117 -0.92 14.94 5.43
C ASP A 117 -0.38 14.05 4.30
N ASP A 118 -1.25 13.44 3.48
CA ASP A 118 -0.82 12.53 2.42
C ASP A 118 0.08 13.26 1.39
N PRO A 119 1.36 12.85 1.24
CA PRO A 119 2.31 13.48 0.32
C PRO A 119 1.97 13.42 -1.17
N ALA A 120 0.89 12.75 -1.58
CA ALA A 120 0.43 12.82 -2.98
C ALA A 120 -0.65 13.86 -3.25
N GLU A 121 -1.22 14.46 -2.21
CA GLU A 121 -2.21 15.53 -2.34
C GLU A 121 -1.55 16.94 -2.39
N HIS A 122 -0.22 17.02 -2.28
CA HIS A 122 0.59 18.25 -2.16
C HIS A 122 1.78 18.22 -3.13
#